data_AF-A0A6N7FJN0-F1
#
_entry.id   AF-A0A6N7FJN0-F1
#
_cell.length_a   1.000
_cell.length_b   1.000
_cell.length_c   1.000
_cell.angle_alpha   90.00
_cell.angle_beta   90.00
_cell.angle_gamma   90.00
#
_symmetry.space_group_name_H-M   'P 1'
#
loop_
_entity.id
_entity.type
_entity.pdbx_description
1 polymer ?
#
loop_
_entity_poly.entity_id
_entity_poly.type
_entity_poly.pdbx_seq_one_letter_code
_entity_poly.pdbx_strand_id
1 'polypeptide(L)'
;MIIRATYHEEWGKMGEEYVEVRDEPRHRRRFEDELVRVYDVLIPPGDTTLYHRHTRDTFYVAVNEATVRDRTWGEDEAREGTALAGTAMCRPHLKRPLVHQVHNLGTAEMRLIGAEIKASPAVTSEAALDAPGHALTLEREPLRVYELALGPGASTGDIEYRFSSLTVMLTIATLLVRHADGAARTMVHAPGDVVWLPGPAQLSITNVGEEPCRAFVGEWR
;
A
#
# COMPACT_ATOMS: atom_id res chain seq x y z
N MET A 1 -14.88 2.87 -45.14
CA MET A 1 -13.88 3.91 -44.80
C MET A 1 -13.50 3.68 -43.35
N ILE A 2 -12.44 2.90 -43.12
CA ILE A 2 -11.98 2.52 -41.79
C ILE A 2 -10.78 3.42 -41.49
N ILE A 3 -10.91 4.25 -40.46
CA ILE A 3 -9.86 5.14 -40.00
C ILE A 3 -8.80 4.26 -39.33
N ARG A 4 -7.64 4.12 -39.98
CA ARG A 4 -6.43 3.56 -39.36
C ARG A 4 -5.88 4.62 -38.42
N ALA A 5 -5.93 4.37 -37.11
CA ALA A 5 -5.09 5.07 -36.16
C ALA A 5 -3.68 4.46 -36.26
N THR A 6 -2.74 5.23 -36.80
CA THR A 6 -1.30 4.93 -36.73
C THR A 6 -0.84 5.11 -35.30
N TYR A 7 -0.56 4.00 -34.62
CA TYR A 7 0.21 4.00 -33.38
C TYR A 7 1.70 3.94 -33.76
N HIS A 8 2.47 4.91 -33.26
CA HIS A 8 3.93 4.85 -33.31
C HIS A 8 4.41 3.73 -32.39
N GLU A 9 4.79 2.60 -32.98
CA GLU A 9 5.59 1.54 -32.36
C GLU A 9 7.06 1.99 -32.32
N GLU A 10 7.68 1.94 -31.15
CA GLU A 10 9.09 1.53 -30.97
C GLU A 10 9.45 1.54 -29.48
N TRP A 11 9.00 0.55 -28.69
CA TRP A 11 9.57 0.27 -27.35
C TRP A 11 9.41 -1.20 -26.95
N GLY A 12 10.41 -2.03 -27.24
CA GLY A 12 10.56 -3.40 -26.73
C GLY A 12 11.42 -4.29 -27.62
N LYS A 13 12.25 -5.16 -27.02
CA LYS A 13 12.84 -6.30 -27.75
C LYS A 13 11.69 -7.20 -28.21
N MET A 14 11.71 -7.63 -29.47
CA MET A 14 10.63 -8.44 -30.06
C MET A 14 10.37 -9.71 -29.24
N GLY A 15 9.14 -9.88 -28.75
CA GLY A 15 8.64 -11.12 -28.13
C GLY A 15 8.39 -11.08 -26.62
N GLU A 16 8.78 -10.03 -25.91
CA GLU A 16 8.34 -9.83 -24.53
C GLU A 16 6.99 -9.09 -24.55
N GLU A 17 5.98 -9.58 -23.81
CA GLU A 17 4.72 -8.87 -23.53
C GLU A 17 4.60 -8.51 -22.03
N TYR A 18 3.89 -7.42 -21.71
CA TYR A 18 3.59 -7.01 -20.33
C TYR A 18 2.08 -6.89 -20.11
N VAL A 19 1.65 -7.03 -18.85
CA VAL A 19 0.25 -6.84 -18.43
C VAL A 19 0.10 -5.54 -17.62
N GLU A 20 -1.14 -5.07 -17.40
CA GLU A 20 -1.35 -4.05 -16.36
C GLU A 20 -1.13 -4.66 -14.97
N VAL A 21 -0.64 -3.87 -14.01
CA VAL A 21 -0.45 -4.34 -12.62
C VAL A 21 -1.68 -5.02 -12.04
N ARG A 22 -2.89 -4.55 -12.39
CA ARG A 22 -4.16 -5.12 -11.90
C ARG A 22 -4.46 -6.53 -12.41
N ASP A 23 -3.84 -6.88 -13.54
CA ASP A 23 -4.02 -8.13 -14.26
C ASP A 23 -2.85 -9.11 -13.97
N GLU A 24 -1.88 -8.69 -13.15
CA GLU A 24 -0.74 -9.52 -12.74
C GLU A 24 -1.16 -10.53 -11.65
N PRO A 25 -0.93 -11.85 -11.82
CA PRO A 25 -1.46 -12.88 -10.91
C PRO A 25 -0.98 -12.83 -9.45
N ARG A 26 0.20 -12.27 -9.18
CA ARG A 26 0.76 -12.09 -7.84
C ARG A 26 0.28 -10.82 -7.16
N HIS A 27 -0.35 -9.89 -7.89
CA HIS A 27 -1.02 -8.69 -7.36
C HIS A 27 -2.52 -8.96 -7.10
N ARG A 28 -2.82 -9.71 -6.05
CA ARG A 28 -4.20 -10.13 -5.76
C ARG A 28 -5.03 -8.95 -5.26
N ARG A 29 -6.00 -8.51 -6.06
CA ARG A 29 -6.92 -7.43 -5.67
C ARG A 29 -7.66 -7.79 -4.38
N ARG A 30 -7.57 -6.91 -3.38
CA ARG A 30 -8.31 -6.98 -2.11
C ARG A 30 -9.58 -6.14 -2.16
N PHE A 31 -9.45 -4.89 -2.59
CA PHE A 31 -10.53 -3.90 -2.58
C PHE A 31 -10.30 -2.83 -3.66
N GLU A 32 -11.38 -2.22 -4.16
CA GLU A 32 -11.30 -1.09 -5.09
C GLU A 32 -12.55 -0.21 -4.95
N ASP A 33 -12.35 1.11 -4.91
CA ASP A 33 -13.39 2.13 -5.08
C ASP A 33 -12.90 3.25 -6.02
N GLU A 34 -13.53 4.43 -5.98
CA GLU A 34 -13.17 5.57 -6.83
C GLU A 34 -11.80 6.18 -6.47
N LEU A 35 -11.36 6.08 -5.21
CA LEU A 35 -10.15 6.73 -4.68
C LEU A 35 -8.93 5.80 -4.65
N VAL A 36 -9.15 4.50 -4.40
CA VAL A 36 -8.07 3.54 -4.19
C VAL A 36 -8.33 2.20 -4.85
N ARG A 37 -7.26 1.54 -5.27
CA ARG A 37 -7.27 0.09 -5.55
C ARG A 37 -6.15 -0.58 -4.77
N VAL A 38 -6.53 -1.54 -3.92
CA VAL A 38 -5.63 -2.24 -3.02
C VAL A 38 -5.37 -3.66 -3.51
N TYR A 39 -4.10 -4.05 -3.51
CA TYR A 39 -3.63 -5.39 -3.82
C TYR A 39 -2.77 -5.94 -2.68
N ASP A 40 -2.85 -7.24 -2.51
CA ASP A 40 -1.88 -8.03 -1.77
C ASP A 40 -0.88 -8.63 -2.78
N VAL A 41 0.37 -8.17 -2.72
CA VAL A 41 1.44 -8.63 -3.59
C VAL A 41 2.10 -9.81 -2.92
N LEU A 42 1.83 -11.02 -3.43
CA LEU A 42 2.27 -12.28 -2.85
C LEU A 42 3.13 -13.05 -3.87
N ILE A 43 4.45 -13.03 -3.67
CA ILE A 43 5.39 -13.70 -4.57
C ILE A 43 6.06 -14.86 -3.80
N PRO A 44 5.72 -16.12 -4.10
CA PRO A 44 6.33 -17.27 -3.45
C PRO A 44 7.86 -17.33 -3.63
N PRO A 45 8.57 -18.09 -2.77
CA PRO A 45 10.00 -18.34 -2.93
C PRO A 45 10.34 -18.86 -4.34
N GLY A 46 11.33 -18.25 -5.00
CA GLY A 46 11.80 -18.66 -6.32
C GLY A 46 10.85 -18.35 -7.48
N ASP A 47 9.72 -17.68 -7.23
CA ASP A 47 8.77 -17.30 -8.25
C ASP A 47 9.06 -15.92 -8.85
N THR A 48 8.56 -15.67 -10.07
CA THR A 48 8.69 -14.39 -10.77
C THR A 48 7.32 -13.91 -11.21
N THR A 49 7.04 -12.63 -11.01
CA THR A 49 5.85 -11.99 -11.59
C THR A 49 5.94 -11.99 -13.11
N LEU A 50 4.82 -11.76 -13.80
CA LEU A 50 4.91 -11.26 -15.17
C LEU A 50 5.58 -9.88 -15.18
N TYR A 51 6.13 -9.48 -16.32
CA TYR A 51 6.33 -8.07 -16.56
C TYR A 51 4.98 -7.37 -16.48
N HIS A 52 4.90 -6.34 -15.64
CA HIS A 52 3.68 -5.60 -15.43
C HIS A 52 3.94 -4.11 -15.35
N ARG A 53 2.93 -3.35 -15.77
CA ARG A 53 2.99 -1.91 -15.89
C ARG A 53 2.29 -1.20 -14.74
N HIS A 54 3.00 -0.24 -14.14
CA HIS A 54 2.50 0.75 -13.20
C HIS A 54 2.34 2.10 -13.87
N THR A 55 1.15 2.69 -13.78
CA THR A 55 0.82 4.02 -14.35
C THR A 55 0.12 4.96 -13.37
N ARG A 56 -0.08 4.52 -12.12
CA ARG A 56 -0.65 5.33 -11.03
C ARG A 56 0.32 5.42 -9.88
N ASP A 57 0.34 6.56 -9.21
CA ASP A 57 1.10 6.67 -7.97
C ASP A 57 0.62 5.60 -6.99
N THR A 58 1.56 4.87 -6.40
CA THR A 58 1.23 3.69 -5.60
C THR A 58 1.90 3.78 -4.24
N PHE A 59 1.08 3.67 -3.20
CA PHE A 59 1.54 3.46 -1.83
C PHE A 59 1.82 1.98 -1.61
N TYR A 60 3.00 1.67 -1.08
CA TYR A 60 3.43 0.33 -0.74
C TYR A 60 3.83 0.26 0.73
N VAL A 61 3.45 -0.85 1.37
CA VAL A 61 3.93 -1.24 2.68
C VAL A 61 4.55 -2.64 2.59
N ALA A 62 5.80 -2.76 2.98
CA ALA A 62 6.47 -4.04 3.12
C ALA A 62 6.07 -4.71 4.43
N VAL A 63 5.29 -5.78 4.34
CA VAL A 63 4.76 -6.50 5.51
C VAL A 63 5.85 -7.37 6.12
N ASN A 64 6.69 -7.98 5.30
CA ASN A 64 7.84 -8.76 5.72
C ASN A 64 9.10 -8.40 4.92
N GLU A 65 10.23 -8.91 5.38
CA GLU A 65 11.50 -8.76 4.68
C GLU A 65 11.55 -9.73 3.48
N ALA A 66 11.97 -9.22 2.33
CA ALA A 66 12.15 -10.04 1.14
C ALA A 66 13.32 -9.53 0.29
N THR A 67 14.21 -10.44 -0.11
CA THR A 67 15.23 -10.16 -1.11
C THR A 67 14.68 -10.46 -2.49
N VAL A 68 14.81 -9.50 -3.40
CA VAL A 68 14.25 -9.57 -4.74
C VAL A 68 15.26 -9.22 -5.80
N ARG A 69 15.05 -9.76 -6.98
CA ARG A 69 15.64 -9.27 -8.22
C ARG A 69 14.56 -8.56 -9.03
N ASP A 70 14.74 -7.26 -9.23
CA ASP A 70 13.89 -6.40 -10.03
C ASP A 70 14.52 -6.21 -11.41
N ARG A 71 13.77 -6.46 -12.48
CA ARG A 71 14.22 -6.20 -13.86
C ARG A 71 13.25 -5.23 -14.51
N THR A 72 13.74 -4.03 -14.82
CA THR A 72 13.03 -3.08 -15.66
C THR A 72 12.96 -3.59 -17.09
N TRP A 73 11.81 -3.41 -17.72
CA TRP A 73 11.62 -3.73 -19.12
C TRP A 73 12.63 -3.03 -20.03
N GLY A 74 13.23 -3.77 -20.95
CA GLY A 74 14.20 -3.24 -21.91
C GLY A 74 15.59 -2.96 -21.34
N GLU A 75 15.80 -3.10 -20.03
CA GLU A 75 17.13 -3.09 -19.41
C GLU A 75 17.73 -4.51 -19.44
N ASP A 76 19.01 -4.62 -19.79
CA ASP A 76 19.71 -5.90 -19.82
C ASP A 76 20.07 -6.39 -18.40
N GLU A 77 20.30 -5.46 -17.47
CA GLU A 77 20.70 -5.75 -16.09
C GLU A 77 19.51 -5.71 -15.15
N ALA A 78 19.43 -6.71 -14.27
CA ALA A 78 18.50 -6.71 -13.16
C ALA A 78 19.20 -6.19 -11.90
N ARG A 79 18.44 -5.53 -11.02
CA ARG A 79 18.91 -5.02 -9.74
C ARG A 79 18.44 -5.94 -8.63
N GLU A 80 19.34 -6.29 -7.73
CA GLU A 80 18.97 -7.00 -6.50
C GLU A 80 18.81 -6.00 -5.36
N GLY A 81 17.84 -6.25 -4.49
CA GLY A 81 17.56 -5.39 -3.35
C GLY A 81 16.73 -6.11 -2.29
N THR A 82 16.69 -5.53 -1.10
CA THR A 82 15.89 -6.05 0.00
C THR A 82 14.76 -5.07 0.31
N ALA A 83 13.52 -5.53 0.22
CA ALA A 83 12.38 -4.85 0.82
C ALA A 83 12.42 -5.13 2.32
N LEU A 84 12.73 -4.12 3.13
CA LEU A 84 12.81 -4.25 4.59
C LEU A 84 11.42 -4.26 5.20
N ALA A 85 11.16 -5.22 6.11
CA ALA A 85 9.90 -5.30 6.84
C ALA A 85 9.59 -3.99 7.57
N GLY A 86 8.32 -3.57 7.53
CA GLY A 86 7.89 -2.32 8.18
C GLY A 86 8.38 -1.06 7.48
N THR A 87 8.59 -1.12 6.16
CA THR A 87 8.88 0.07 5.35
C THR A 87 7.64 0.52 4.59
N ALA A 88 7.33 1.81 4.68
CA ALA A 88 6.33 2.48 3.85
C ALA A 88 7.01 3.29 2.73
N MET A 89 6.45 3.24 1.53
CA MET A 89 6.91 4.03 0.39
C MET A 89 5.78 4.40 -0.54
N CYS A 90 5.92 5.50 -1.24
CA CYS A 90 5.02 5.97 -2.29
C CYS A 90 5.82 6.19 -3.58
N ARG A 91 5.45 5.51 -4.65
CA ARG A 91 6.18 5.53 -5.92
C ARG A 91 5.38 6.36 -6.94
N PRO A 92 5.99 7.41 -7.54
CA PRO A 92 5.26 8.33 -8.40
C PRO A 92 5.13 7.78 -9.84
N HIS A 93 4.44 6.65 -10.01
CA HIS A 93 4.34 5.99 -11.32
C HIS A 93 3.48 6.75 -12.33
N LEU A 94 2.70 7.75 -11.92
CA LEU A 94 2.03 8.64 -12.87
C LEU A 94 3.06 9.47 -13.64
N LYS A 95 4.06 10.03 -12.95
CA LYS A 95 5.14 10.83 -13.56
C LYS A 95 6.26 9.96 -14.14
N ARG A 96 6.50 8.80 -13.54
CA ARG A 96 7.53 7.84 -13.94
C ARG A 96 6.94 6.43 -14.06
N PRO A 97 6.16 6.17 -15.12
CA PRO A 97 5.63 4.83 -15.37
C PRO A 97 6.75 3.78 -15.35
N LEU A 98 6.42 2.61 -14.84
CA LEU A 98 7.37 1.51 -14.68
C LEU A 98 6.78 0.26 -15.28
N VAL A 99 7.52 -0.40 -16.16
CA VAL A 99 7.26 -1.79 -16.55
C VAL A 99 8.41 -2.61 -16.00
N HIS A 100 8.11 -3.58 -15.14
CA HIS A 100 9.13 -4.43 -14.53
C HIS A 100 8.58 -5.81 -14.17
N GLN A 101 9.48 -6.75 -13.93
CA GLN A 101 9.17 -8.02 -13.28
C GLN A 101 9.98 -8.15 -11.99
N VAL A 102 9.42 -8.83 -11.01
CA VAL A 102 10.05 -9.05 -9.71
C VAL A 102 10.19 -10.55 -9.46
N HIS A 103 11.41 -10.99 -9.14
CA HIS A 103 11.70 -12.35 -8.75
C HIS A 103 12.06 -12.42 -7.27
N ASN A 104 11.43 -13.31 -6.52
CA ASN A 104 11.72 -13.52 -5.10
C ASN A 104 12.92 -14.45 -4.93
N LEU A 105 14.04 -13.91 -4.45
CA LEU A 105 15.27 -14.65 -4.16
C LEU A 105 15.29 -15.30 -2.78
N GLY A 106 14.32 -14.96 -1.93
CA GLY A 106 14.21 -15.46 -0.57
C GLY A 106 13.64 -16.87 -0.48
N THR A 107 13.64 -17.41 0.74
CA THR A 107 13.07 -18.73 1.07
C THR A 107 11.66 -18.65 1.65
N ALA A 108 11.15 -17.43 1.88
CA ALA A 108 9.79 -17.16 2.35
C ALA A 108 8.99 -16.37 1.29
N GLU A 109 7.66 -16.43 1.37
CA GLU A 109 6.79 -15.61 0.51
C GLU A 109 7.06 -14.12 0.75
N MET A 110 7.30 -13.36 -0.31
CA MET A 110 7.34 -11.91 -0.24
C MET A 110 5.91 -11.37 -0.18
N ARG A 111 5.67 -10.45 0.77
CA ARG A 111 4.37 -9.79 0.93
C ARG A 111 4.49 -8.28 1.01
N LEU A 112 3.90 -7.59 0.04
CA LEU A 112 3.65 -6.15 0.10
C LEU A 112 2.14 -5.88 0.02
N ILE A 113 1.68 -4.83 0.69
CA ILE A 113 0.41 -4.22 0.34
C ILE A 113 0.69 -3.07 -0.61
N GLY A 114 0.05 -3.09 -1.79
CA GLY A 114 0.10 -2.02 -2.77
C GLY A 114 -1.27 -1.34 -2.89
N ALA A 115 -1.29 -0.01 -2.91
CA ALA A 115 -2.51 0.78 -3.06
C ALA A 115 -2.31 1.84 -4.14
N GLU A 116 -2.87 1.60 -5.32
CA GLU A 116 -2.90 2.59 -6.41
C GLU A 116 -3.83 3.75 -6.02
N ILE A 117 -3.32 4.97 -6.15
CA ILE A 117 -4.02 6.21 -5.86
C ILE A 117 -4.75 6.59 -7.15
N LYS A 118 -6.08 6.45 -7.16
CA LYS A 118 -6.90 6.65 -8.36
C LYS A 118 -7.35 8.09 -8.52
N ALA A 119 -7.63 8.78 -7.42
CA ALA A 119 -8.06 10.17 -7.38
C ALA A 119 -7.78 10.78 -6.00
N SER A 120 -7.70 12.11 -5.95
CA SER A 120 -7.69 12.85 -4.68
C SER A 120 -9.09 12.85 -4.07
N PRO A 121 -9.22 12.74 -2.74
CA PRO A 121 -10.51 12.79 -2.07
C PRO A 121 -11.10 14.21 -2.10
N ALA A 122 -12.42 14.31 -2.00
CA ALA A 122 -13.10 15.61 -1.92
C ALA A 122 -12.78 16.39 -0.62
N VAL A 123 -12.34 15.67 0.42
CA VAL A 123 -11.97 16.22 1.72
C VAL A 123 -10.55 15.81 2.07
N THR A 124 -9.70 16.79 2.35
CA THR A 124 -8.30 16.65 2.71
C THR A 124 -7.99 17.47 3.95
N SER A 125 -6.94 17.12 4.69
CA SER A 125 -6.45 17.92 5.80
C SER A 125 -5.27 18.80 5.37
N GLU A 126 -5.32 20.10 5.70
CA GLU A 126 -4.20 21.03 5.46
C GLU A 126 -2.99 20.67 6.34
N ALA A 127 -3.24 20.45 7.64
CA ALA A 127 -2.22 20.09 8.60
C ALA A 127 -2.08 18.57 8.74
N ALA A 128 -0.86 18.13 9.03
CA ALA A 128 -0.59 16.74 9.39
C ALA A 128 -1.33 16.37 10.70
N LEU A 129 -1.72 15.11 10.83
CA LEU A 129 -2.32 14.58 12.04
C LEU A 129 -1.31 14.67 13.20
N ASP A 130 -1.75 15.31 14.28
CA ASP A 130 -1.07 15.31 15.57
C ASP A 130 -1.99 14.61 16.58
N ALA A 131 -1.71 13.33 16.84
CA ALA A 131 -2.54 12.49 17.69
C ALA A 131 -1.69 11.44 18.42
N PRO A 132 -2.08 11.03 19.65
CA PRO A 132 -1.37 9.99 20.39
C PRO A 132 -1.23 8.70 19.57
N GLY A 133 -0.06 8.07 19.68
CA GLY A 133 0.28 6.85 18.95
C GLY A 133 0.63 7.05 17.48
N HIS A 134 0.54 8.26 16.92
CA HIS A 134 0.86 8.53 15.52
C HIS A 134 2.17 9.32 15.39
N ALA A 135 3.03 8.90 14.47
CA ALA A 135 4.24 9.63 14.11
C ALA A 135 4.29 9.79 12.58
N LEU A 136 4.39 11.04 12.10
CA LEU A 136 4.57 11.30 10.67
C LEU A 136 5.91 10.74 10.19
N THR A 137 5.88 9.79 9.27
CA THR A 137 7.09 9.15 8.70
C THR A 137 7.35 9.56 7.26
N LEU A 138 6.31 10.04 6.57
CA LEU A 138 6.44 10.55 5.22
C LEU A 138 5.43 11.66 4.92
N GLU A 139 5.90 12.73 4.29
CA GLU A 139 5.05 13.78 3.74
C GLU A 139 5.50 14.14 2.31
N ARG A 140 4.67 13.79 1.32
CA ARG A 140 4.82 14.22 -0.08
C ARG A 140 3.52 14.01 -0.83
N GLU A 141 3.15 14.89 -1.75
CA GLU A 141 1.97 14.62 -2.57
C GLU A 141 2.07 13.28 -3.32
N PRO A 142 0.98 12.50 -3.42
CA PRO A 142 -0.39 12.78 -2.94
C PRO A 142 -0.71 12.15 -1.56
N LEU A 143 0.29 11.92 -0.68
CA LEU A 143 0.10 11.25 0.61
C LEU A 143 0.84 11.89 1.78
N ARG A 144 0.26 11.75 2.97
CA ARG A 144 1.04 11.65 4.21
C ARG A 144 0.99 10.23 4.72
N VAL A 145 2.03 9.78 5.40
CA VAL A 145 2.06 8.46 6.05
C VAL A 145 2.50 8.61 7.48
N TYR A 146 1.73 8.00 8.37
CA TYR A 146 2.00 7.95 9.80
C TYR A 146 2.28 6.51 10.20
N GLU A 147 3.25 6.29 11.09
CA GLU A 147 3.31 5.06 11.86
C GLU A 147 2.33 5.18 13.04
N LEU A 148 1.46 4.18 13.19
CA LEU A 148 0.62 3.98 14.37
C LEU A 148 1.28 2.91 15.25
N ALA A 149 1.64 3.29 16.48
CA ALA A 149 2.23 2.39 17.46
C ALA A 149 1.48 2.47 18.80
N LEU A 150 0.93 1.34 19.24
CA LEU A 150 0.20 1.22 20.51
C LEU A 150 0.67 -0.01 21.27
N GLY A 151 1.26 0.17 22.45
CA GLY A 151 1.54 -0.93 23.37
C GLY A 151 0.24 -1.58 23.91
N PRO A 152 0.33 -2.74 24.56
CA PRO A 152 -0.82 -3.37 25.22
C PRO A 152 -1.54 -2.42 26.18
N GLY A 153 -2.85 -2.27 26.05
CA GLY A 153 -3.68 -1.35 26.84
C GLY A 153 -3.59 0.13 26.44
N ALA A 154 -2.68 0.52 25.55
CA ALA A 154 -2.56 1.90 25.09
C ALA A 154 -3.72 2.29 24.16
N SER A 155 -4.09 3.57 24.20
CA SER A 155 -5.15 4.14 23.39
C SER A 155 -4.70 5.42 22.73
N THR A 156 -5.24 5.71 21.55
CA THR A 156 -5.10 7.01 20.89
C THR A 156 -5.86 8.12 21.62
N GLY A 157 -6.78 7.77 22.53
CA GLY A 157 -7.86 8.67 22.94
C GLY A 157 -8.80 8.96 21.76
N ASP A 158 -9.71 9.91 21.95
CA ASP A 158 -10.57 10.37 20.87
C ASP A 158 -9.73 11.14 19.84
N ILE A 159 -9.77 10.67 18.59
CA ILE A 159 -9.06 11.23 17.46
C ILE A 159 -10.04 11.54 16.32
N GLU A 160 -9.71 12.57 15.54
CA GLU A 160 -10.45 12.93 14.35
C GLU A 160 -9.54 12.78 13.13
N TYR A 161 -9.82 11.76 12.31
CA TYR A 161 -9.28 11.70 10.96
C TYR A 161 -10.11 12.64 10.09
N ARG A 162 -9.49 13.70 9.59
CA ARG A 162 -10.11 14.70 8.70
C ARG A 162 -9.88 14.42 7.21
N PHE A 163 -9.57 13.16 6.90
CA PHE A 163 -9.10 12.72 5.59
C PHE A 163 -9.54 11.28 5.32
N SER A 164 -9.43 10.84 4.07
CA SER A 164 -9.54 9.42 3.74
C SER A 164 -8.23 8.71 4.09
N SER A 165 -8.32 7.50 4.65
CA SER A 165 -7.14 6.79 5.14
C SER A 165 -7.12 5.30 4.81
N LEU A 166 -5.95 4.80 4.43
CA LEU A 166 -5.65 3.36 4.37
C LEU A 166 -4.71 3.00 5.51
N THR A 167 -5.18 2.19 6.45
CA THR A 167 -4.33 1.58 7.48
C THR A 167 -3.87 0.21 7.01
N VAL A 168 -2.56 -0.07 7.11
CA VAL A 168 -1.96 -1.38 6.84
C VAL A 168 -1.28 -1.89 8.10
N MET A 169 -1.70 -3.06 8.58
CA MET A 169 -1.20 -3.67 9.81
C MET A 169 0.16 -4.34 9.58
N LEU A 170 1.10 -4.15 10.50
CA LEU A 170 2.44 -4.77 10.46
C LEU A 170 2.60 -5.90 11.48
N THR A 171 1.85 -5.85 12.58
CA THR A 171 1.84 -6.87 13.62
C THR A 171 0.45 -7.47 13.77
N ILE A 172 0.38 -8.62 14.46
CA ILE A 172 -0.89 -9.10 14.99
C ILE A 172 -1.35 -8.09 16.05
N ALA A 173 -2.62 -7.68 15.98
CA ALA A 173 -3.18 -6.74 16.95
C ALA A 173 -4.65 -7.05 17.22
N THR A 174 -5.06 -6.89 18.48
CA THR A 174 -6.48 -6.91 18.85
C THR A 174 -6.88 -5.49 19.22
N LEU A 175 -7.61 -4.82 18.32
CA LEU A 175 -7.95 -3.42 18.46
C LEU A 175 -9.43 -3.26 18.78
N LEU A 176 -9.73 -2.52 19.84
CA LEU A 176 -11.05 -1.97 20.09
C LEU A 176 -11.13 -0.61 19.41
N VAL A 177 -11.98 -0.51 18.38
CA VAL A 177 -12.29 0.75 17.71
C VAL A 177 -13.67 1.21 18.13
N ARG A 178 -13.77 2.46 18.60
CA ARG A 178 -15.02 3.08 19.04
C ARG A 178 -15.28 4.31 18.19
N HIS A 179 -16.42 4.37 17.51
CA HIS A 179 -16.84 5.51 16.70
C HIS A 179 -17.69 6.49 17.51
N ALA A 180 -17.76 7.74 17.06
CA ALA A 180 -18.52 8.81 17.74
C ALA A 180 -20.03 8.54 17.85
N ASP A 181 -20.59 7.69 16.99
CA ASP A 181 -22.00 7.23 17.08
C ASP A 181 -22.22 6.22 18.24
N GLY A 182 -21.18 5.89 18.99
CA GLY A 182 -21.19 4.93 20.09
C GLY A 182 -20.94 3.49 19.65
N ALA A 183 -20.87 3.20 18.34
CA ALA A 183 -20.55 1.87 17.84
C ALA A 183 -19.13 1.49 18.26
N ALA A 184 -18.98 0.32 18.86
CA ALA A 184 -17.70 -0.22 19.28
C ALA A 184 -17.50 -1.62 18.70
N ARG A 185 -16.32 -1.89 18.15
CA ARG A 185 -15.97 -3.21 17.62
C ARG A 185 -14.57 -3.57 18.04
N THR A 186 -14.44 -4.79 18.58
CA THR A 186 -13.13 -5.41 18.76
C THR A 186 -12.82 -6.21 17.50
N MET A 187 -11.66 -5.94 16.89
CA MET A 187 -11.18 -6.60 15.68
C MET A 187 -9.82 -7.22 15.96
N VAL A 188 -9.60 -8.43 15.46
CA VAL A 188 -8.29 -9.07 15.43
C VAL A 188 -7.73 -8.88 14.02
N HIS A 189 -6.51 -8.37 13.94
CA HIS A 189 -5.81 -8.12 12.70
C HIS A 189 -4.54 -8.97 12.64
N ALA A 190 -4.21 -9.43 11.44
CA ALA A 190 -2.92 -10.01 11.09
C ALA A 190 -2.06 -9.00 10.32
N PRO A 191 -0.73 -9.22 10.24
CA PRO A 191 0.13 -8.46 9.33
C PRO A 191 -0.39 -8.50 7.89
N GLY A 192 -0.41 -7.35 7.22
CA GLY A 192 -0.95 -7.15 5.88
C GLY A 192 -2.48 -7.01 5.81
N ASP A 193 -3.19 -7.07 6.94
CA ASP A 193 -4.60 -6.65 6.95
C ASP A 193 -4.70 -5.14 6.68
N VAL A 194 -5.79 -4.76 6.02
CA VAL A 194 -6.04 -3.39 5.59
C VAL A 194 -7.37 -2.88 6.11
N VAL A 195 -7.41 -1.62 6.53
CA VAL A 195 -8.63 -0.91 6.88
C VAL A 195 -8.70 0.36 6.03
N TRP A 196 -9.75 0.47 5.22
CA TRP A 196 -10.01 1.64 4.39
C TRP A 196 -11.12 2.48 4.99
N LEU A 197 -10.85 3.76 5.21
CA LEU A 197 -11.83 4.78 5.62
C LEU A 197 -11.95 5.80 4.48
N PRO A 198 -13.05 5.81 3.70
CA PRO A 198 -13.20 6.65 2.51
C PRO A 198 -13.55 8.12 2.82
N GLY A 199 -13.30 8.58 4.04
CA GLY A 199 -13.61 9.95 4.46
C GLY A 199 -13.38 10.18 5.95
N PRO A 200 -13.71 11.40 6.41
CA PRO A 200 -13.48 11.78 7.80
C PRO A 200 -14.20 10.87 8.80
N ALA A 201 -13.53 10.62 9.92
CA ALA A 201 -14.07 9.78 10.99
C ALA A 201 -13.58 10.28 12.36
N GLN A 202 -14.50 10.30 13.32
CA GLN A 202 -14.18 10.47 14.74
C GLN A 202 -14.22 9.10 15.42
N LEU A 203 -13.10 8.71 16.01
CA LEU A 203 -12.94 7.40 16.61
C LEU A 203 -11.90 7.39 17.73
N SER A 204 -11.85 6.33 18.52
CA SER A 204 -10.69 5.97 19.35
C SER A 204 -10.24 4.56 19.02
N ILE A 205 -8.92 4.34 19.04
CA ILE A 205 -8.30 3.03 18.83
C ILE A 205 -7.58 2.65 20.12
N THR A 206 -7.95 1.52 20.69
CA THR A 206 -7.29 0.96 21.87
C THR A 206 -6.75 -0.43 21.55
N ASN A 207 -5.47 -0.67 21.82
CA ASN A 207 -4.92 -2.00 21.75
C ASN A 207 -5.35 -2.79 23.00
N VAL A 208 -6.29 -3.72 22.82
CA VAL A 208 -6.79 -4.60 23.89
C VAL A 208 -6.18 -6.00 23.82
N GLY A 209 -5.18 -6.19 22.96
CA GLY A 209 -4.37 -7.40 22.88
C GLY A 209 -3.15 -7.35 23.81
N GLU A 210 -2.38 -8.44 23.79
CA GLU A 210 -1.18 -8.62 24.63
C GLU A 210 0.12 -8.20 23.94
N GLU A 211 0.10 -8.03 22.62
CA GLU A 211 1.27 -7.67 21.80
C GLU A 211 1.21 -6.21 21.33
N PRO A 212 2.37 -5.55 21.11
CA PRO A 212 2.39 -4.22 20.51
C PRO A 212 1.77 -4.19 19.10
N CYS A 213 0.85 -3.24 18.90
CA CYS A 213 0.29 -2.93 17.59
C CYS A 213 1.22 -1.97 16.85
N ARG A 214 1.60 -2.34 15.61
CA ARG A 214 2.25 -1.45 14.65
C ARG A 214 1.48 -1.47 13.33
N ALA A 215 1.28 -0.30 12.74
CA ALA A 215 0.64 -0.13 11.44
C ALA A 215 1.16 1.12 10.74
N PHE A 216 0.97 1.22 9.42
CA PHE A 216 1.05 2.48 8.71
C PHE A 216 -0.33 3.00 8.36
N VAL A 217 -0.57 4.29 8.55
CA VAL A 217 -1.78 4.99 8.14
C VAL A 217 -1.41 5.95 7.01
N GLY A 218 -1.84 5.64 5.79
CA GLY A 218 -1.71 6.54 4.64
C GLY A 218 -2.91 7.48 4.58
N GLU A 219 -2.66 8.79 4.68
CA GLU A 219 -3.64 9.88 4.47
C GLU A 219 -3.65 10.27 2.99
N TRP A 220 -4.81 10.11 2.35
CA TRP A 220 -5.06 10.52 0.95
C TRP A 220 -5.24 12.04 0.84
N ARG A 221 -4.55 12.65 -0.13
CA ARG A 221 -4.56 14.10 -0.38
C ARG A 221 -4.87 14.44 -1.85
#